data_AF-A0A0W0FHZ9-F1
#
_entry.id   AF-A0A0W0FHZ9-F1
#
_cell.length_a   1.000
_cell.length_b   1.000
_cell.length_c   1.000
_cell.angle_alpha   90.00
_cell.angle_beta   90.00
_cell.angle_gamma   90.00
#
_symmetry.space_group_name_H-M   'P 1'
#
loop_
_entity.id
_entity.type
_entity.pdbx_description
1 polymer ?
#
loop_
_entity_poly.entity_id
_entity_poly.type
_entity_poly.pdbx_seq_one_letter_code
_entity_poly.pdbx_strand_id
1 'polypeptide(L)'
;MMGYHPRPLPTVFEKTTVPSVEKRVAELKKLREETSALLDIAARRVKERSGRDLDKFEKGQKVWLEGKNLSLGYPSPKLSPKREGPFEITEVLGPVTYRLKLPFQWRIHPNHPQI
;
A
#
# COMPACT_ATOMS: atom_id res chain seq x y z
N MET A 1 -7.56 13.03 17.92
CA MET A 1 -6.93 13.41 16.63
C MET A 1 -8.06 13.89 15.71
N MET A 2 -8.19 15.20 15.48
CA MET A 2 -9.26 15.72 14.60
C MET A 2 -8.82 15.57 13.14
N GLY A 3 -9.41 14.61 12.42
CA GLY A 3 -9.26 14.51 10.97
C GLY A 3 -10.17 15.51 10.26
N TYR A 4 -9.59 16.43 9.50
CA TYR A 4 -10.36 17.34 8.66
C TYR A 4 -10.94 16.58 7.46
N HIS A 5 -12.26 16.51 7.37
CA HIS A 5 -12.95 15.99 6.20
C HIS A 5 -13.19 17.16 5.23
N PRO A 6 -12.51 17.19 4.07
CA PRO A 6 -12.67 18.28 3.12
C PRO A 6 -14.12 18.34 2.64
N ARG A 7 -14.78 19.49 2.84
CA ARG A 7 -16.11 19.72 2.29
C ARG A 7 -16.00 19.79 0.76
N PRO A 8 -16.79 19.00 0.01
CA PRO A 8 -16.79 19.09 -1.44
C PRO A 8 -17.30 20.48 -1.87
N LEU A 9 -16.69 21.05 -2.91
CA LEU A 9 -17.17 22.29 -3.49
C LEU A 9 -18.62 22.10 -3.98
N PRO A 10 -19.50 23.10 -3.81
CA PRO A 10 -20.87 23.02 -4.29
C PRO A 10 -20.90 22.68 -5.77
N THR A 11 -21.72 21.70 -6.16
CA THR A 11 -21.86 21.30 -7.56
C THR A 11 -22.74 22.28 -8.36
N VAL A 12 -23.51 23.11 -7.66
CA VAL A 12 -24.41 24.12 -8.24
C VAL A 12 -23.90 25.50 -7.84
N PHE A 13 -23.55 26.30 -8.85
CA PHE A 13 -23.22 27.71 -8.69
C PHE A 13 -24.35 28.52 -9.34
N GLU A 14 -24.82 29.57 -8.67
CA GLU A 14 -25.75 30.53 -9.26
C GLU A 14 -25.09 31.24 -10.46
N LYS A 15 -25.89 31.60 -11.47
CA LYS A 15 -25.38 32.33 -12.63
C LYS A 15 -25.02 33.74 -12.19
N THR A 16 -23.74 34.10 -12.31
CA THR A 16 -23.24 35.42 -11.92
C THR A 16 -22.94 36.25 -13.15
N THR A 17 -23.43 37.49 -13.24
CA THR A 17 -23.15 38.42 -14.35
C THR A 17 -21.69 38.89 -14.42
N VAL A 18 -20.81 38.43 -13.50
CA VAL A 18 -19.40 38.81 -13.44
C VAL A 18 -18.57 37.82 -14.27
N PRO A 19 -17.97 38.24 -15.41
CA PRO A 19 -17.27 37.32 -16.32
C PRO A 19 -16.08 36.60 -15.69
N SER A 20 -15.41 37.23 -14.72
CA SER A 20 -14.29 36.63 -13.99
C SER A 20 -14.73 35.43 -13.13
N VAL A 21 -15.93 35.49 -12.54
CA VAL A 21 -16.47 34.42 -11.70
C VAL A 21 -16.88 33.23 -12.56
N GLU A 22 -17.55 33.47 -13.69
CA GLU A 22 -17.93 32.41 -14.63
C GLU A 22 -16.71 31.66 -15.18
N LYS A 23 -15.66 32.41 -15.58
CA LYS A 23 -14.39 31.82 -16.03
C LYS A 23 -13.77 30.94 -14.94
N ARG A 24 -13.74 31.43 -13.69
CA ARG A 24 -13.17 30.69 -12.57
C ARG A 24 -13.96 29.41 -12.26
N VAL A 25 -15.28 29.45 -12.32
CA VAL A 25 -16.14 28.27 -12.13
C VAL A 25 -15.91 27.26 -13.24
N ALA A 26 -15.77 27.69 -14.50
CA ALA A 26 -15.47 26.81 -15.62
C ALA A 26 -14.10 26.12 -15.47
N GLU A 27 -13.06 26.86 -15.06
CA GLU A 27 -11.74 26.31 -14.76
C GLU A 27 -11.80 25.25 -13.66
N LEU A 28 -12.51 25.52 -12.57
CA LEU A 28 -12.67 24.58 -11.45
C LEU A 28 -13.41 23.31 -11.85
N LYS A 29 -14.45 23.42 -12.69
CA LYS A 29 -15.17 22.25 -13.24
C LYS A 29 -14.23 21.38 -14.07
N LYS A 30 -13.47 21.99 -14.99
CA LYS A 30 -12.50 21.27 -15.82
C LYS A 30 -11.45 20.55 -14.97
N LEU A 31 -10.86 21.23 -14.00
CA LEU A 31 -9.85 20.64 -13.12
C LEU A 31 -10.43 19.45 -12.33
N ARG A 32 -11.68 19.55 -11.86
CA ARG A 32 -12.35 18.48 -11.15
C ARG A 32 -12.57 17.25 -12.03
N GLU A 33 -13.03 17.45 -13.27
CA GLU A 33 -13.23 16.36 -14.24
C GLU A 33 -11.92 15.64 -14.53
N GLU A 34 -10.85 16.39 -14.80
CA GLU A 34 -9.50 15.84 -15.03
C GLU A 34 -9.01 15.04 -13.81
N THR A 35 -9.15 15.62 -12.61
CA THR A 35 -8.73 14.96 -11.36
C THR A 35 -9.54 13.69 -11.09
N SER A 36 -10.85 13.72 -11.32
CA SER A 36 -11.73 12.55 -11.16
C SER A 36 -11.34 11.43 -12.11
N ALA A 37 -11.07 11.76 -13.38
CA ALA A 37 -10.63 10.79 -14.37
C ALA A 37 -9.28 10.16 -13.98
N LEU A 38 -8.33 10.95 -13.48
CA LEU A 38 -7.04 10.44 -13.01
C LEU A 38 -7.19 9.52 -11.79
N LEU A 39 -8.06 9.88 -10.84
CA LEU A 39 -8.35 9.04 -9.68
C LEU A 39 -8.99 7.71 -10.09
N ASP A 40 -9.91 7.72 -11.06
CA ASP A 40 -10.52 6.50 -11.60
C ASP A 40 -9.47 5.59 -12.27
N ILE A 41 -8.56 6.16 -13.07
CA ILE A 41 -7.45 5.41 -13.67
C ILE A 41 -6.55 4.81 -12.58
N ALA A 42 -6.21 5.58 -11.55
CA ALA A 42 -5.40 5.10 -10.44
C ALA A 42 -6.10 3.97 -9.68
N ALA A 43 -7.39 4.11 -9.38
CA ALA A 43 -8.19 3.10 -8.69
C ALA A 43 -8.28 1.79 -9.50
N ARG A 44 -8.49 1.88 -10.83
CA ARG A 44 -8.45 0.73 -11.73
C ARG A 44 -7.10 0.02 -11.69
N ARG A 45 -6.00 0.77 -11.76
CA ARG A 45 -4.64 0.21 -11.73
C ARG A 45 -4.31 -0.47 -10.40
N VAL A 46 -4.81 0.06 -9.28
CA VAL A 46 -4.70 -0.60 -7.96
C VAL A 46 -5.49 -1.90 -7.97
N LYS A 47 -6.75 -1.89 -8.43
CA LYS A 47 -7.60 -3.08 -8.52
C LYS A 47 -6.98 -4.19 -9.38
N GLU A 48 -6.42 -3.84 -10.54
CA GLU A 48 -5.70 -4.76 -11.43
C GLU A 48 -4.47 -5.40 -10.75
N ARG A 49 -3.77 -4.65 -9.89
CA ARG A 49 -2.64 -5.19 -9.13
C ARG A 49 -3.09 -6.06 -7.96
N SER A 50 -4.16 -5.68 -7.27
CA SER A 50 -4.71 -6.41 -6.13
C SER A 50 -5.35 -7.75 -6.52
N GLY A 51 -5.74 -7.93 -7.78
CA GLY A 51 -6.31 -9.18 -8.29
C GLY A 51 -5.29 -10.19 -8.82
N ARG A 52 -3.98 -9.92 -8.71
CA ARG A 52 -2.96 -10.91 -9.03
C ARG A 52 -2.98 -11.95 -7.93
N ASP A 53 -3.30 -13.20 -8.28
CA ASP A 53 -3.17 -14.33 -7.39
C ASP A 53 -1.71 -14.35 -6.93
N LEU A 54 -1.49 -14.07 -5.65
CA LEU A 54 -0.16 -14.20 -5.06
C LEU A 54 0.11 -15.69 -4.98
N ASP A 55 1.27 -16.13 -5.47
CA ASP A 55 1.69 -17.53 -5.36
C ASP A 55 1.55 -17.96 -3.90
N LYS A 56 0.60 -18.86 -3.64
CA LYS A 56 0.30 -19.32 -2.29
C LYS A 56 1.40 -20.28 -1.86
N PHE A 57 1.93 -20.05 -0.68
CA PHE A 57 2.92 -20.95 -0.11
C PHE A 57 2.25 -22.01 0.76
N GLU A 58 2.81 -23.21 0.74
CA GLU A 58 2.30 -24.33 1.54
C GLU A 58 3.12 -24.54 2.81
N LYS A 59 2.49 -25.18 3.81
CA LYS A 59 3.19 -25.60 5.02
C LYS A 59 4.32 -26.57 4.67
N GLY A 60 5.50 -26.36 5.25
CA GLY A 60 6.71 -27.13 4.97
C GLY A 60 7.55 -26.58 3.81
N GLN A 61 7.03 -25.63 3.03
CA GLN A 61 7.81 -24.95 2.01
C GLN A 61 8.87 -24.04 2.64
N LYS A 62 10.03 -23.96 2.00
CA LYS A 62 11.13 -23.10 2.39
C LYS A 62 11.09 -21.79 1.60
N VAL A 63 11.05 -20.66 2.32
CA VAL A 63 10.96 -19.32 1.74
C VAL A 63 12.07 -18.41 2.26
N TRP A 64 12.54 -17.51 1.41
CA TRP A 64 13.53 -16.50 1.77
C TRP A 64 12.83 -15.28 2.34
N LEU A 65 13.32 -14.74 3.45
CA LEU A 65 12.73 -13.54 4.05
C LEU A 65 13.51 -12.29 3.64
N GLU A 66 12.81 -11.22 3.27
CA GLU A 66 13.46 -9.99 2.82
C GLU A 66 14.06 -9.22 4.01
N GLY A 67 15.37 -8.94 3.94
CA GLY A 67 16.13 -8.34 5.04
C GLY A 67 15.89 -6.84 5.25
N LYS A 68 15.16 -6.15 4.34
CA LYS A 68 14.99 -4.69 4.36
C LYS A 68 14.36 -4.15 5.65
N ASN A 69 13.42 -4.91 6.22
CA ASN A 69 12.68 -4.54 7.42
C ASN A 69 13.11 -5.38 8.64
N LEU A 70 14.20 -6.13 8.52
CA LEU A 70 14.74 -6.92 9.61
C LEU A 70 15.88 -6.17 10.29
N SER A 71 15.64 -5.77 11.55
CA SER A 71 16.73 -5.30 12.41
C SER A 71 17.47 -6.51 12.98
N LEU A 72 18.27 -7.11 12.12
CA LEU A 72 19.28 -8.08 12.51
C LEU A 72 20.52 -7.29 12.90
N GLY A 73 21.29 -7.78 13.88
CA GLY A 73 22.43 -7.08 14.49
C GLY A 73 23.62 -6.81 13.56
N TYR A 74 23.38 -6.63 12.26
CA TYR A 74 24.37 -6.22 11.28
C TYR A 74 24.83 -4.79 11.53
N PRO A 75 26.13 -4.51 11.33
CA PRO A 75 26.71 -3.20 11.59
C PRO A 75 26.25 -2.10 10.61
N SER A 76 25.79 -2.47 9.40
CA SER A 76 25.17 -1.51 8.47
C SER A 76 24.23 -2.19 7.45
N PRO A 77 23.18 -1.50 6.97
CA PRO A 77 22.26 -2.02 5.94
C PRO A 77 22.91 -2.34 4.59
N LYS A 78 24.10 -1.80 4.32
CA LYS A 78 24.85 -2.06 3.07
C LYS A 78 25.62 -3.39 3.13
N LEU A 79 25.91 -3.88 4.33
CA LEU A 79 26.63 -5.12 4.59
C LEU A 79 25.71 -6.25 5.06
N SER A 80 24.42 -5.96 5.27
CA SER A 80 23.42 -6.99 5.56
C SER A 80 23.05 -7.77 4.29
N PRO A 81 22.80 -9.08 4.38
CA PRO A 81 22.18 -9.84 3.30
C PRO A 81 20.86 -9.19 2.86
N LYS A 82 20.60 -9.15 1.54
CA LYS A 82 19.31 -8.65 1.02
C LYS A 82 18.15 -9.58 1.35
N ARG A 83 18.45 -10.86 1.45
CA ARG A 83 17.52 -11.93 1.79
C ARG A 83 18.19 -12.83 2.79
N GLU A 84 17.44 -13.15 3.82
CA GLU A 84 17.84 -14.08 4.84
C GLU A 84 17.30 -15.47 4.52
N GLY A 85 18.01 -16.48 5.03
CA GLY A 85 17.95 -17.87 4.61
C GLY A 85 16.56 -18.48 4.38
N PRO A 86 16.53 -19.68 3.80
CA PRO A 86 15.28 -20.39 3.60
C PRO A 86 14.69 -20.81 4.96
N PHE A 87 13.60 -20.18 5.37
CA PHE A 87 12.82 -20.53 6.55
C PHE A 87 11.63 -21.39 6.16
N GLU A 88 11.33 -22.38 6.99
CA GLU A 88 10.20 -23.27 6.78
C GLU A 88 8.89 -22.63 7.25
N ILE A 89 7.83 -22.73 6.45
CA ILE A 89 6.48 -22.32 6.84
C ILE A 89 5.89 -23.37 7.77
N THR A 90 5.60 -22.97 9.01
CA THR A 90 4.98 -23.80 10.04
C THR A 90 3.45 -23.80 9.95
N GLU A 91 2.87 -22.69 9.52
CA GLU A 91 1.42 -22.47 9.53
C GLU A 91 1.02 -21.41 8.49
N VAL A 92 -0.10 -21.63 7.80
CA VAL A 92 -0.72 -20.66 6.90
C VAL A 92 -1.87 -20.00 7.65
N LEU A 93 -1.71 -18.73 8.03
CA LEU A 93 -2.69 -17.99 8.84
C LEU A 93 -3.72 -17.25 7.98
N GLY A 94 -3.37 -16.95 6.72
CA GLY A 94 -4.26 -16.29 5.77
C GLY A 94 -3.65 -16.21 4.37
N PRO A 95 -4.34 -15.57 3.41
CA PRO A 95 -3.90 -15.51 2.00
C PRO A 95 -2.49 -14.92 1.79
N VAL A 96 -2.08 -14.02 2.68
CA VAL A 96 -0.79 -13.31 2.64
C VAL A 96 -0.05 -13.38 3.99
N THR A 97 -0.45 -14.28 4.87
CA THR A 97 0.06 -14.32 6.25
C THR A 97 0.48 -15.73 6.60
N TYR A 98 1.77 -15.90 6.83
CA TYR A 98 2.42 -17.19 7.05
C TYR A 98 3.28 -17.10 8.31
N ARG A 99 3.31 -18.19 9.08
CA ARG A 99 4.16 -18.31 10.27
C ARG A 99 5.40 -19.09 9.92
N LEU A 100 6.57 -18.48 10.11
CA LEU A 100 7.86 -19.07 9.79
C LEU A 100 8.55 -19.65 11.03
N LYS A 101 9.33 -20.71 10.83
CA LYS A 101 10.26 -21.25 11.82
C LYS A 101 11.52 -20.38 11.86
N LEU A 102 11.47 -19.30 12.61
CA LEU A 102 12.59 -18.37 12.77
C LEU A 102 13.54 -18.81 13.91
N PRO A 103 14.84 -18.46 13.85
CA PRO A 103 15.77 -18.69 14.94
C PRO A 103 15.33 -17.94 16.20
N PHE A 104 15.44 -18.56 17.38
CA PHE A 104 15.03 -17.97 18.66
C PHE A 104 15.72 -16.64 18.97
N GLN A 105 16.92 -16.44 18.45
CA GLN A 105 17.71 -15.21 18.63
C GLN A 105 17.07 -13.99 17.95
N TRP A 106 16.19 -14.21 16.98
CA TRP A 106 15.50 -13.15 16.27
C TRP A 106 14.29 -12.72 17.07
N ARG A 107 14.38 -11.57 17.73
CA ARG A 107 13.27 -10.95 18.49
C ARG A 107 12.23 -10.31 17.55
N ILE A 108 11.80 -11.05 16.53
CA ILE A 108 10.76 -10.62 15.60
C ILE A 108 9.43 -10.96 16.27
N HIS A 109 8.62 -9.95 16.55
CA HIS A 109 7.30 -10.15 17.13
C HIS A 109 6.43 -11.02 16.20
N PRO A 110 5.73 -12.05 16.71
CA PRO A 110 5.03 -13.04 15.89
C PRO A 110 3.82 -12.53 15.07
N ASN A 111 3.57 -11.22 14.98
CA ASN A 111 2.29 -10.68 14.49
C ASN A 111 2.40 -9.64 13.36
N HIS A 112 3.45 -9.65 12.52
CA HIS A 112 3.46 -8.75 11.34
C HIS A 112 3.90 -9.46 10.04
N PRO A 113 3.05 -9.51 9.00
CA PRO A 113 3.36 -10.15 7.73
C PRO A 113 4.33 -9.27 6.92
N GLN A 114 5.43 -9.84 6.48
CA GLN A 114 6.29 -9.33 5.40
C GLN A 114 6.71 -10.54 4.57
N ILE A 115 5.80 -11.04 3.74
CA ILE A 115 6.11 -11.84 2.55
C ILE A 115 5.33 -11.20 1.40
#